data_AF-A0A2E3QC92-F1
#
_entry.id   AF-A0A2E3QC92-F1
#
_cell.length_a   1.000
_cell.length_b   1.000
_cell.length_c   1.000
_cell.angle_alpha   90.00
_cell.angle_beta   90.00
_cell.angle_gamma   90.00
#
_symmetry.space_group_name_H-M   'P 1'
#
loop_
_entity.id
_entity.type
_entity.pdbx_description
1 polymer ?
#
loop_
_entity_poly.entity_id
_entity_poly.type
_entity_poly.pdbx_seq_one_letter_code
_entity_poly.pdbx_strand_id
1 'polypeptide(L)' 'MIFYPQERIGLFIDGSNLYAAARALGFDIDYKRLLELFSQKGQLIRAFYYTALIEDQEYSPIRP' A
#
# COMPACT_ATOMS: atom_id res chain seq x y z
N MET A 1 -9.63 -9.60 -13.86
CA MET A 1 -9.78 -8.26 -14.46
C MET A 1 -8.93 -8.19 -15.72
N ILE A 2 -9.45 -7.61 -16.79
CA ILE A 2 -8.69 -7.36 -18.01
C ILE A 2 -8.16 -5.93 -17.88
N PHE A 3 -6.84 -5.77 -17.93
CA PHE A 3 -6.17 -4.48 -18.02
C PHE A 3 -5.48 -4.43 -19.38
N TYR A 4 -5.62 -3.33 -20.09
CA TYR A 4 -4.87 -3.11 -21.32
C TYR A 4 -3.53 -2.44 -21.00
N PRO A 5 -2.43 -2.79 -21.69
CA PRO A 5 -1.10 -2.24 -21.40
C PRO A 5 -1.02 -0.70 -21.44
N GLN A 6 -1.91 -0.04 -22.18
CA GLN A 6 -1.97 1.41 -22.34
C GLN A 6 -2.85 2.11 -21.29
N GLU A 7 -3.62 1.37 -20.49
CA GLU A 7 -4.49 1.96 -19.48
C GLU A 7 -3.68 2.50 -18.31
N ARG A 8 -4.13 3.65 -17.80
CA ARG A 8 -3.55 4.31 -16.64
C ARG A 8 -4.19 3.76 -15.37
N ILE A 9 -3.38 3.24 -14.47
CA ILE A 9 -3.83 2.63 -13.21
C ILE A 9 -3.48 3.58 -12.06
N GLY A 10 -4.45 3.83 -11.19
CA GLY A 10 -4.26 4.50 -9.91
C GLY A 10 -4.69 3.57 -8.77
N LEU A 11 -3.82 3.37 -7.79
CA LEU A 11 -4.10 2.54 -6.63
C LEU A 11 -4.37 3.42 -5.41
N PHE A 12 -5.50 3.20 -4.74
CA PHE A 12 -5.90 3.94 -3.53
C PHE A 12 -6.30 2.91 -2.48
N ILE A 13 -5.47 2.76 -1.46
CA ILE A 13 -5.63 1.75 -0.42
C ILE A 13 -6.09 2.44 0.87
N ASP A 14 -7.20 1.95 1.43
CA ASP A 14 -7.59 2.23 2.81
C ASP A 14 -6.78 1.33 3.76
N GLY A 15 -5.82 1.93 4.45
CA GLY A 15 -4.84 1.22 5.24
C GLY A 15 -5.39 0.58 6.50
N SER A 16 -6.25 1.29 7.24
CA SER A 16 -6.81 0.77 8.49
C SER A 16 -7.72 -0.42 8.23
N ASN A 17 -8.59 -0.33 7.23
CA ASN A 17 -9.50 -1.42 6.87
C ASN A 17 -8.75 -2.61 6.27
N LEU A 18 -7.76 -2.37 5.40
CA LEU A 18 -6.98 -3.44 4.81
C LEU A 18 -6.11 -4.16 5.87
N TYR A 19 -5.50 -3.42 6.79
CA TYR A 19 -4.73 -3.99 7.89
C TYR A 19 -5.60 -4.82 8.84
N ALA A 20 -6.79 -4.31 9.21
CA ALA A 20 -7.73 -5.03 10.05
C ALA A 20 -8.18 -6.35 9.40
N ALA A 21 -8.46 -6.33 8.09
CA ALA A 21 -8.84 -7.53 7.34
C ALA A 21 -7.71 -8.57 7.27
N ALA A 22 -6.47 -8.14 6.97
CA ALA A 22 -5.31 -9.01 6.91
C ALA A 22 -5.02 -9.67 8.28
N ARG A 23 -5.10 -8.88 9.37
CA ARG A 23 -4.99 -9.36 10.75
C ARG A 23 -6.07 -10.38 11.11
N ALA A 24 -7.33 -10.12 10.75
CA ALA A 24 -8.45 -11.03 11.02
C ALA A 24 -8.31 -12.37 10.26
N LEU A 25 -7.70 -12.34 9.08
CA LEU A 25 -7.46 -13.52 8.23
C LEU A 25 -6.09 -14.17 8.46
N GLY A 26 -5.26 -13.61 9.33
CA GLY A 26 -3.99 -14.20 9.75
C GLY A 26 -2.89 -14.18 8.67
N PHE A 27 -2.88 -13.19 7.79
CA PHE A 27 -1.83 -13.03 6.79
C PHE A 27 -1.25 -11.61 6.77
N ASP A 28 -0.02 -11.49 6.27
CA ASP A 28 0.64 -10.22 6.02
C ASP A 28 0.53 -9.84 4.54
N ILE A 29 0.46 -8.54 4.28
CA ILE A 29 0.38 -8.01 2.92
C ILE A 29 1.77 -7.61 2.45
N ASP A 30 2.22 -8.24 1.37
CA ASP A 30 3.39 -7.78 0.63
C ASP A 30 3.00 -6.66 -0.34
N TYR A 31 3.14 -5.42 0.12
CA TYR A 31 2.83 -4.23 -0.69
C TYR A 31 3.76 -4.08 -1.89
N LYS A 32 4.97 -4.64 -1.86
CA LYS A 32 5.91 -4.59 -2.99
C LYS A 32 5.41 -5.48 -4.12
N ARG A 33 5.01 -6.71 -3.79
CA ARG A 33 4.41 -7.62 -4.79
C ARG A 33 3.09 -7.09 -5.32
N LEU A 34 2.29 -6.43 -4.48
CA LEU A 34 1.07 -5.75 -4.92
C LEU A 34 1.39 -4.65 -5.96
N LEU A 35 2.38 -3.80 -5.67
CA LEU A 35 2.81 -2.73 -6.57
C LEU A 35 3.31 -3.30 -7.91
N GLU A 36 4.21 -4.30 -7.86
CA GLU A 36 4.76 -4.98 -9.04
C GLU A 36 3.65 -5.60 -9.90
N LEU A 37 2.67 -6.25 -9.27
CA LEU A 37 1.54 -6.86 -9.96
C LEU A 37 0.80 -5.82 -10.81
N PHE A 38 0.46 -4.66 -10.25
CA PHE A 38 -0.28 -3.62 -11.00
C PHE A 38 0.59 -2.91 -12.03
N SER A 39 1.88 -2.70 -11.75
CA SER A 39 2.85 -2.18 -12.73
C SER A 39 3.03 -3.08 -13.95
N GLN A 40 2.81 -4.39 -13.82
CA GLN A 40 2.88 -5.33 -14.95
C GLN A 40 1.58 -5.40 -15.78
N LYS A 41 0.47 -4.85 -15.27
CA LYS A 41 -0.86 -4.94 -15.93
C LYS A 41 -1.21 -3.73 -16.78
N GLY A 42 -0.56 -2.58 -16.57
CA GLY A 42 -0.79 -1.35 -17.31
C GLY A 42 0.17 -0.24 -16.84
N GLN A 43 -0.15 1.01 -17.13
CA GLN A 43 0.65 2.15 -16.71
C GLN A 43 0.26 2.58 -15.29
N LEU A 44 0.91 2.03 -14.27
CA LEU A 44 0.71 2.48 -12.89
C LEU A 44 1.23 3.92 -12.72
N ILE A 45 0.32 4.86 -12.50
CA ILE A 45 0.65 6.29 -12.38
C ILE A 45 0.92 6.66 -10.92
N ARG A 46 0.09 6.15 -9.99
CA ARG A 46 0.20 6.43 -8.55
C ARG A 46 -0.30 5.25 -7.74
N ALA A 47 0.28 5.07 -6.56
CA ALA A 47 -0.24 4.20 -5.52
C ALA A 47 -0.19 4.96 -4.18
N PHE A 48 -1.31 5.04 -3.50
CA PHE A 48 -1.44 5.72 -2.22
C PHE A 48 -2.00 4.78 -1.17
N TYR A 49 -1.40 4.85 0.02
CA TYR A 49 -1.85 4.13 1.21
C TYR A 49 -2.30 5.16 2.24
N TYR A 50 -3.61 5.24 2.45
CA TYR A 50 -4.22 6.19 3.37
C TYR A 50 -4.39 5.52 4.72
N THR A 51 -3.64 5.95 5.72
CA THR A 51 -3.80 5.48 7.09
C THR A 51 -3.62 6.64 8.05
N ALA A 52 -4.23 6.53 9.23
CA ALA A 52 -3.88 7.41 10.33
C ALA A 52 -2.46 7.06 10.78
N LEU A 53 -1.53 8.00 10.61
CA LEU A 53 -0.27 7.95 11.33
C LEU A 53 -0.59 8.32 12.77
N ILE A 54 -0.18 7.49 13.72
CA ILE A 54 -0.18 7.90 15.12
C ILE A 54 0.94 8.95 15.23
N GLU A 55 0.58 10.22 15.39
CA GLU A 55 1.50 11.29 15.76
C GLU A 55 1.96 11.07 17.21
N ASP A 56 2.76 10.04 17.49
CA ASP A 56 3.43 9.89 18.80
C ASP A 56 4.56 8.84 18.82
N GLN A 57 5.51 8.97 17.90
CA GLN A 57 6.89 8.63 18.23
C GLN A 57 7.74 9.85 17.93
N GLU A 58 7.76 10.78 18.88
CA GLU A 58 8.81 11.78 18.98
C GLU A 58 10.17 11.10 18.78
N TYR A 59 10.81 11.48 17.69
CA TYR A 59 12.21 11.24 17.43
C TYR A 59 13.02 11.72 18.64
N SER A 60 13.59 10.81 19.45
CA SER A 60 14.62 11.19 20.43
C SER A 60 15.99 11.07 19.76
N PRO A 61 16.67 12.20 19.46
CA PRO A 61 17.98 12.20 18.84
C PRO A 61 19.02 12.02 19.93
N ILE A 62 19.25 10.79 20.38
CA ILE A 62 20.46 10.50 21.16
C ILE A 62 21.25 9.43 20.43
N ARG A 63 22.14 9.93 19.56
CA ARG A 63 23.33 9.20 19.12
C ARG A 63 24.29 9.07 20.31
N PRO A 64 24.82 7.89 20.61
CA PRO A 64 26.25 7.69 20.80
C PRO A 64 26.98 7.64 19.45
#